data_AF-A0A3S0AYC5-F1
#
_entry.id   AF-A0A3S0AYC5-F1
#
_cell.length_a   1.000
_cell.length_b   1.000
_cell.length_c   1.000
_cell.angle_alpha   90.00
_cell.angle_beta   90.00
_cell.angle_gamma   90.00
#
_symmetry.space_group_name_H-M   'P 1'
#
loop_
_entity.id
_entity.type
_entity.pdbx_description
1 polymer ?
#
loop_
_entity_poly.entity_id
_entity_poly.type
_entity_poly.pdbx_seq_one_letter_code
_entity_poly.pdbx_strand_id
1 'polypeptide(L)'
;MTSSIQHIDHPINMYIRGQVGITVEQFGQLAGIPQSTLTTWVQRKRRIEKLPIYFYAALADVAKQSISEVYQAMLNLQHEYDRYLYETAKKTDQTIFNQAAYEGRAVKASYVKASITEQLISPAKQLVKALNEDDKLMFLEALLLIYSQINRAIPKWMTDYLQDKETFNEFGRSFYNTLIA
;
A
#
# COMPACT_ATOMS: atom_id res chain seq x y z
N MET A 1 1.44 -9.94 20.29
CA MET A 1 0.04 -9.71 19.87
C MET A 1 0.07 -9.00 18.53
N THR A 2 -0.13 -9.75 17.44
CA THR A 2 -0.27 -9.18 16.09
C THR A 2 -1.57 -8.39 16.04
N SER A 3 -1.48 -7.06 16.14
CA SER A 3 -2.62 -6.18 15.89
C SER A 3 -3.01 -6.34 14.42
N SER A 4 -3.98 -7.21 14.13
CA SER A 4 -4.61 -7.30 12.82
C SER A 4 -5.35 -5.99 12.60
N ILE A 5 -4.94 -5.21 11.59
CA ILE A 5 -5.65 -3.97 11.28
C ILE A 5 -7.04 -4.39 10.78
N GLN A 6 -8.09 -4.05 11.51
CA GLN A 6 -9.45 -4.26 11.06
C GLN A 6 -9.68 -3.43 9.79
N HIS A 7 -10.19 -4.06 8.72
CA HIS A 7 -10.46 -3.38 7.46
C HIS A 7 -11.50 -2.26 7.67
N ILE A 8 -11.12 -1.02 7.37
CA ILE A 8 -12.00 0.15 7.42
C ILE A 8 -12.48 0.48 5.99
N ASP A 9 -13.80 0.50 5.77
CA ASP A 9 -14.43 0.86 4.50
C ASP A 9 -14.45 2.39 4.32
N HIS A 10 -14.76 2.88 3.12
CA HIS A 10 -14.84 4.31 2.85
C HIS A 10 -15.89 5.02 3.75
N PRO A 11 -15.66 6.26 4.22
CA PRO A 11 -16.57 6.97 5.13
C PRO A 11 -18.04 7.03 4.66
N ILE A 12 -18.27 7.15 3.34
CA ILE A 12 -19.61 7.08 2.75
C ILE A 12 -20.32 5.77 3.11
N ASN A 13 -19.65 4.63 2.92
CA ASN A 13 -20.22 3.31 3.19
C ASN A 13 -20.43 3.11 4.69
N MET A 14 -19.45 3.53 5.51
CA MET A 14 -19.52 3.41 6.96
C MET A 14 -20.69 4.21 7.53
N TYR A 15 -20.86 5.45 7.10
CA TYR A 15 -21.94 6.31 7.60
C TYR A 15 -23.31 5.76 7.19
N ILE A 16 -23.50 5.41 5.91
CA ILE A 16 -24.78 4.91 5.41
C ILE A 16 -25.16 3.57 6.06
N ARG A 17 -24.23 2.61 6.13
CA ARG A 17 -24.54 1.28 6.70
C ARG A 17 -24.60 1.32 8.23
N GLY A 18 -23.72 2.10 8.87
CA GLY A 18 -23.55 2.11 10.32
C GLY A 18 -24.54 3.03 11.02
N GLN A 19 -24.64 4.30 10.58
CA GLN A 19 -25.48 5.29 11.25
C GLN A 19 -26.89 5.36 10.66
N VAL A 20 -27.02 5.29 9.33
CA VAL A 20 -28.34 5.33 8.69
C VAL A 20 -29.02 3.96 8.71
N GLY A 21 -28.25 2.87 8.73
CA GLY A 21 -28.78 1.51 8.83
C GLY A 21 -29.39 0.97 7.53
N ILE A 22 -29.01 1.54 6.38
CA ILE A 22 -29.48 1.11 5.04
C ILE A 22 -28.30 0.77 4.13
N THR A 23 -28.58 0.16 2.98
CA THR A 23 -27.56 -0.05 1.95
C THR A 23 -27.27 1.25 1.19
N VAL A 24 -26.08 1.35 0.60
CA VAL A 24 -25.67 2.48 -0.25
C VAL A 24 -26.58 2.63 -1.48
N GLU A 25 -27.09 1.51 -1.99
CA GLU A 25 -28.04 1.49 -3.10
C GLU A 25 -29.40 2.08 -2.69
N GLN A 26 -29.96 1.64 -1.56
CA GLN A 26 -31.20 2.20 -1.01
C GLN A 26 -31.06 3.68 -0.70
N PHE A 27 -29.92 4.11 -0.14
CA PHE A 27 -29.63 5.52 0.07
C PHE A 27 -29.64 6.30 -1.25
N GLY A 28 -28.97 5.79 -2.30
CA GLY A 28 -28.95 6.44 -3.61
C GLY A 28 -30.34 6.64 -4.20
N GLN A 29 -31.21 5.64 -4.05
CA GLN A 29 -32.62 5.74 -4.47
C GLN A 29 -33.39 6.81 -3.69
N LEU A 30 -33.26 6.84 -2.36
CA LEU A 30 -33.94 7.83 -1.50
C LEU A 30 -33.42 9.26 -1.72
N ALA A 31 -32.11 9.40 -1.94
CA ALA A 31 -31.43 10.67 -2.11
C ALA A 31 -31.54 11.24 -3.54
N GLY A 32 -32.05 10.46 -4.50
CA GLY A 32 -32.02 10.81 -5.92
C GLY A 32 -30.59 10.91 -6.48
N ILE A 33 -29.62 10.25 -5.86
CA ILE A 33 -28.22 10.25 -6.28
C ILE A 33 -27.95 8.94 -7.05
N PRO A 34 -27.51 9.01 -8.32
CA PRO A 34 -27.20 7.81 -9.08
C PRO A 34 -26.19 6.91 -8.36
N GLN A 35 -26.46 5.61 -8.31
CA GLN A 35 -25.58 4.63 -7.68
C GLN A 35 -24.17 4.65 -8.29
N SER A 36 -24.05 4.91 -9.59
CA SER A 36 -22.78 5.09 -10.30
C SER A 36 -21.96 6.25 -9.72
N THR A 37 -22.62 7.33 -9.31
CA THR A 37 -21.96 8.49 -8.67
C THR A 37 -21.41 8.13 -7.31
N LEU A 38 -22.21 7.50 -6.44
CA LEU A 38 -21.77 7.05 -5.11
C LEU A 38 -20.61 6.05 -5.22
N THR A 39 -20.74 5.08 -6.13
CA THR A 39 -19.71 4.08 -6.41
C THR A 39 -18.41 4.74 -6.87
N THR A 40 -18.50 5.72 -7.76
CA THR A 40 -17.32 6.45 -8.25
C THR A 40 -16.63 7.22 -7.12
N TRP A 41 -17.39 7.86 -6.22
CA TRP A 41 -16.81 8.57 -5.08
C TRP A 41 -16.07 7.63 -4.12
N VAL A 42 -16.65 6.47 -3.83
CA VAL A 42 -16.03 5.44 -2.99
C VAL A 42 -14.78 4.86 -3.66
N GLN A 43 -14.88 4.44 -4.93
CA GLN A 43 -13.77 3.82 -5.67
C GLN A 43 -12.59 4.78 -5.85
N ARG A 44 -12.86 6.06 -6.12
CA ARG A 44 -11.82 7.09 -6.23
C ARG A 44 -11.38 7.65 -4.88
N LYS A 45 -11.85 7.08 -3.76
CA LYS A 45 -11.53 7.51 -2.39
C LYS A 45 -11.72 9.02 -2.21
N ARG A 46 -12.80 9.57 -2.75
CA ARG A 46 -13.05 11.00 -2.73
C ARG A 46 -13.25 11.45 -1.29
N ARG A 47 -12.37 12.34 -0.84
CA ARG A 47 -12.45 12.98 0.48
C ARG A 47 -13.82 13.57 0.71
N ILE A 48 -14.35 13.38 1.93
CA ILE A 48 -15.67 13.90 2.26
C ILE A 48 -15.73 15.41 2.02
N GLU A 49 -14.71 16.18 2.39
CA GLU A 49 -14.67 17.65 2.32
C GLU A 49 -14.81 18.18 0.87
N LYS A 50 -14.69 17.29 -0.12
CA LYS A 50 -14.83 17.57 -1.56
C LYS A 50 -16.14 17.07 -2.14
N LEU A 51 -17.02 16.47 -1.34
CA LEU A 51 -18.34 16.02 -1.76
C LEU A 51 -19.31 17.21 -1.84
N PRO A 52 -20.30 17.16 -2.74
CA PRO A 52 -21.22 18.27 -2.94
C PRO A 52 -22.22 18.40 -1.78
N ILE A 53 -22.66 19.63 -1.51
CA ILE A 53 -23.57 19.93 -0.38
C ILE A 53 -24.88 19.13 -0.41
N TYR A 54 -25.41 18.84 -1.60
CA TYR A 54 -26.66 18.08 -1.75
C TYR A 54 -26.55 16.66 -1.19
N PHE A 55 -25.35 16.06 -1.16
CA PHE A 55 -25.14 14.74 -0.58
C PHE A 55 -25.34 14.78 0.94
N TYR A 56 -24.83 15.81 1.60
CA TYR A 56 -25.00 16.01 3.04
C TYR A 56 -26.43 16.38 3.41
N ALA A 57 -27.09 17.18 2.58
CA ALA A 57 -28.52 17.48 2.75
C ALA A 57 -29.35 16.19 2.70
N ALA A 58 -29.12 15.32 1.70
CA ALA A 58 -29.83 14.05 1.60
C ALA A 58 -29.53 13.11 2.78
N LEU A 59 -28.27 13.05 3.25
CA LEU A 59 -27.94 12.27 4.44
C LEU A 59 -28.64 12.81 5.69
N ALA A 60 -28.67 14.12 5.89
CA ALA A 60 -29.37 14.77 7.00
C ALA A 60 -30.86 14.45 6.98
N ASP A 61 -31.50 14.49 5.81
CA ASP A 61 -32.91 14.18 5.64
C ASP A 61 -33.24 12.72 5.98
N VAL A 62 -32.38 11.77 5.56
CA VAL A 62 -32.58 10.34 5.82
C VAL A 62 -32.26 10.01 7.28
N ALA A 63 -31.18 10.57 7.83
CA ALA A 63 -30.74 10.35 9.21
C ALA A 63 -31.56 11.11 10.26
N LYS A 64 -32.41 12.07 9.83
CA LYS A 64 -33.15 12.99 10.71
C LYS A 64 -32.24 13.79 11.63
N GLN A 65 -31.11 14.25 11.09
CA GLN A 65 -30.10 15.06 11.77
C GLN A 65 -29.90 16.38 11.03
N SER A 66 -29.25 17.35 11.66
CA SER A 66 -28.80 18.55 10.96
C SER A 66 -27.62 18.25 10.03
N ILE A 67 -27.49 19.02 8.95
CA ILE A 67 -26.35 18.92 8.03
C ILE A 67 -25.01 19.06 8.78
N SER A 68 -24.97 19.91 9.81
CA SER A 68 -23.77 20.11 10.63
C SER A 68 -23.37 18.84 11.39
N GLU A 69 -24.34 18.18 12.03
CA GLU A 69 -24.09 16.93 12.77
C GLU A 69 -23.62 15.82 11.83
N VAL A 70 -24.28 15.65 10.68
CA VAL A 70 -23.88 14.68 9.64
C VAL A 70 -22.46 14.98 9.17
N TYR A 71 -22.16 16.24 8.84
CA TYR A 71 -20.85 16.63 8.34
C TYR A 71 -19.73 16.34 9.36
N GLN A 72 -19.95 16.66 10.64
CA GLN A 72 -19.01 16.37 11.72
C GLN A 72 -18.82 14.86 11.92
N ALA A 73 -19.91 14.08 11.91
CA ALA A 73 -19.83 12.63 12.02
C ALA A 73 -19.04 12.01 10.86
N MET A 74 -19.27 12.48 9.63
CA MET A 74 -18.50 12.05 8.47
C MET A 74 -17.01 12.45 8.58
N LEU A 75 -16.69 13.66 9.08
CA LEU A 75 -15.30 14.10 9.30
C LEU A 75 -14.55 13.16 10.24
N ASN A 76 -15.20 12.72 11.31
CA ASN A 76 -14.61 11.75 12.22
C ASN A 76 -14.31 10.42 11.53
N LEU A 77 -15.24 9.92 10.71
CA LEU A 77 -15.02 8.71 9.90
C LEU A 77 -13.90 8.90 8.87
N GLN A 78 -13.76 10.08 8.27
CA GLN A 78 -12.64 10.39 7.37
C GLN A 78 -11.30 10.35 8.12
N HIS A 79 -11.21 10.88 9.34
CA HIS A 79 -10.00 10.81 10.14
C HIS A 79 -9.63 9.37 10.53
N GLU A 80 -10.61 8.54 10.86
CA GLU A 80 -10.39 7.11 11.13
C GLU A 80 -9.91 6.37 9.88
N TYR A 81 -10.54 6.63 8.74
CA TYR A 81 -10.14 6.05 7.45
C TYR A 81 -8.73 6.49 7.03
N ASP A 82 -8.39 7.78 7.17
CA ASP A 82 -7.06 8.30 6.87
C ASP A 82 -5.99 7.64 7.75
N ARG A 83 -6.28 7.44 9.04
CA ARG A 83 -5.38 6.73 9.96
C ARG A 83 -5.18 5.27 9.55
N TYR A 84 -6.26 4.57 9.21
CA TYR A 84 -6.19 3.20 8.71
C TYR A 84 -5.34 3.08 7.44
N LEU A 85 -5.52 4.00 6.49
CA LEU A 85 -4.73 4.03 5.26
C LEU A 85 -3.24 4.23 5.56
N TYR A 86 -2.92 5.18 6.46
CA TYR A 86 -1.54 5.44 6.88
C TYR A 86 -0.91 4.23 7.59
N GLU A 87 -1.60 3.60 8.53
CA GLU A 87 -1.10 2.43 9.24
C GLU A 87 -0.91 1.22 8.33
N THR A 88 -1.81 1.04 7.36
CA THR A 88 -1.73 -0.04 6.37
C THR A 88 -0.58 0.17 5.41
N ALA A 89 -0.36 1.40 4.93
CA ALA A 89 0.81 1.76 4.12
C ALA A 89 2.11 1.48 4.91
N LYS A 90 2.24 2.04 6.11
CA LYS A 90 3.41 1.84 6.97
C LYS A 90 3.71 0.36 7.28
N LYS A 91 2.69 -0.47 7.50
CA LYS A 91 2.91 -1.92 7.70
C LYS A 91 3.36 -2.62 6.43
N THR A 92 2.86 -2.18 5.28
CA THR A 92 3.27 -2.69 3.97
C THR A 92 4.75 -2.39 3.76
N ASP A 93 5.18 -1.16 3.98
CA ASP A 93 6.58 -0.70 3.91
C ASP A 93 7.49 -1.55 4.82
N GLN A 94 7.10 -1.69 6.10
CA GLN A 94 7.83 -2.54 7.06
C GLN A 94 7.90 -4.01 6.63
N THR A 95 6.86 -4.53 5.98
CA THR A 95 6.84 -5.90 5.49
C THR A 95 7.78 -6.07 4.31
N ILE A 96 7.77 -5.13 3.36
CA ILE A 96 8.68 -5.09 2.21
C ILE A 96 10.13 -5.04 2.71
N PHE A 97 10.43 -4.13 3.64
CA PHE A 97 11.75 -3.99 4.23
C PHE A 97 12.23 -5.31 4.86
N ASN A 98 11.40 -5.95 5.67
CA ASN A 98 11.76 -7.19 6.36
C ASN A 98 11.93 -8.39 5.41
N GLN A 99 11.06 -8.50 4.40
CA GLN A 99 11.16 -9.55 3.38
C GLN A 99 12.42 -9.39 2.52
N ALA A 100 12.73 -8.16 2.10
CA ALA A 100 13.95 -7.83 1.37
C ALA A 100 15.21 -8.18 2.18
N ALA A 101 15.22 -7.78 3.47
CA ALA A 101 16.32 -8.07 4.38
C ALA A 101 16.54 -9.57 4.56
N TYR A 102 15.46 -10.34 4.74
CA TYR A 102 15.52 -11.80 4.86
C TYR A 102 16.09 -12.45 3.60
N GLU A 103 15.61 -12.03 2.43
CA GLU A 103 16.05 -12.56 1.16
C GLU A 103 17.54 -12.24 0.88
N GLY A 104 17.99 -11.02 1.17
CA GLY A 104 19.41 -10.65 1.04
C GLY A 104 20.32 -11.52 1.91
N ARG A 105 19.91 -11.83 3.15
CA ARG A 105 20.64 -12.77 4.02
C ARG A 105 20.68 -14.19 3.45
N ALA A 106 19.55 -14.67 2.92
CA ALA A 106 19.46 -16.01 2.34
C ALA A 106 20.34 -16.16 1.08
N VAL A 107 20.38 -15.13 0.23
CA VAL A 107 21.28 -15.06 -0.92
C VAL A 107 22.73 -15.05 -0.45
N LYS A 108 23.11 -14.17 0.49
CA LYS A 108 24.47 -14.15 1.05
C LYS A 108 24.89 -15.51 1.59
N ALA A 109 24.03 -16.18 2.35
CA ALA A 109 24.29 -17.50 2.90
C ALA A 109 24.56 -18.56 1.81
N SER A 110 23.90 -18.44 0.65
CA SER A 110 24.10 -19.32 -0.50
C SER A 110 25.49 -19.14 -1.11
N TYR A 111 25.96 -17.89 -1.25
CA TYR A 111 27.31 -17.56 -1.70
C TYR A 111 28.40 -18.10 -0.75
N VAL A 112 28.19 -17.91 0.55
CA VAL A 112 29.10 -18.43 1.59
C VAL A 112 29.18 -19.95 1.52
N LYS A 113 28.03 -20.62 1.45
CA LYS A 113 27.95 -22.09 1.36
C LYS A 113 28.63 -22.64 0.11
N ALA A 114 28.53 -21.94 -1.01
CA ALA A 114 29.18 -22.31 -2.27
C ALA A 114 30.65 -21.86 -2.36
N SER A 115 31.18 -21.14 -1.35
CA SER A 115 32.54 -20.60 -1.33
C SER A 115 32.89 -19.70 -2.52
N ILE A 116 31.90 -18.94 -3.02
CA ILE A 116 32.02 -18.05 -4.19
C ILE A 116 31.75 -16.58 -3.83
N THR A 117 31.91 -16.18 -2.57
CA THR A 117 31.60 -14.81 -2.09
C THR A 117 32.29 -13.71 -2.90
N GLU A 118 33.48 -13.95 -3.46
CA GLU A 118 34.17 -12.99 -4.31
C GLU A 118 33.40 -12.64 -5.58
N GLN A 119 32.62 -13.58 -6.12
CA GLN A 119 31.80 -13.39 -7.31
C GLN A 119 30.64 -12.41 -7.07
N LEU A 120 30.30 -12.14 -5.79
CA LEU A 120 29.26 -11.20 -5.39
C LEU A 120 29.71 -9.74 -5.47
N ILE A 121 31.03 -9.45 -5.47
CA ILE A 121 31.57 -8.09 -5.36
C ILE A 121 31.13 -7.20 -6.53
N SER A 122 31.29 -7.69 -7.76
CA SER A 122 30.94 -6.93 -8.97
C SER A 122 29.43 -6.65 -9.05
N PRO A 123 28.54 -7.64 -8.97
CA PRO A 123 27.12 -7.36 -9.05
C PRO A 123 26.57 -6.60 -7.84
N ALA A 124 27.15 -6.73 -6.64
CA ALA A 124 26.78 -5.89 -5.49
C ALA A 124 27.10 -4.40 -5.74
N LYS A 125 28.24 -4.10 -6.38
CA LYS A 125 28.56 -2.72 -6.80
C LYS A 125 27.56 -2.20 -7.83
N GLN A 126 27.11 -3.05 -8.74
CA GLN A 126 26.07 -2.70 -9.72
C GLN A 126 24.73 -2.42 -9.04
N LEU A 127 24.33 -3.22 -8.03
CA LEU A 127 23.11 -2.96 -7.25
C LEU A 127 23.13 -1.58 -6.58
N VAL A 128 24.20 -1.21 -5.86
CA VAL A 128 24.25 0.09 -5.17
C VAL A 128 24.30 1.26 -6.16
N LYS A 129 24.98 1.09 -7.29
CA LYS A 129 24.97 2.09 -8.37
C LYS A 129 23.56 2.29 -8.90
N ALA A 130 22.86 1.20 -9.23
CA ALA A 130 21.49 1.23 -9.70
C ALA A 130 20.53 1.90 -8.70
N LEU A 131 20.70 1.65 -7.39
CA LEU A 131 19.90 2.31 -6.35
C LEU A 131 20.16 3.81 -6.24
N ASN A 132 21.39 4.26 -6.48
CA ASN A 132 21.72 5.68 -6.45
C ASN A 132 21.24 6.43 -7.70
N GLU A 133 21.20 5.73 -8.84
CA GLU A 133 20.77 6.28 -10.14
C GLU A 133 19.26 6.09 -10.39
N ASP A 134 18.53 5.43 -9.48
CA ASP A 134 17.12 5.02 -9.67
C ASP A 134 16.91 4.14 -10.91
N ASP A 135 17.95 3.40 -11.33
CA ASP A 135 17.98 2.58 -12.54
C ASP A 135 17.50 1.15 -12.25
N LYS A 136 16.19 0.95 -12.43
CA LYS A 136 15.52 -0.34 -12.19
C LYS A 136 16.00 -1.45 -13.12
N LEU A 137 16.41 -1.13 -14.34
CA LEU A 137 16.89 -2.12 -15.31
C LEU A 137 18.27 -2.63 -14.89
N MET A 138 19.19 -1.71 -14.56
CA MET A 138 20.52 -2.05 -14.04
C MET A 138 20.41 -2.85 -12.74
N PHE A 139 19.44 -2.53 -11.88
CA PHE A 139 19.19 -3.29 -10.66
C PHE A 139 18.73 -4.73 -10.96
N LEU A 140 17.81 -4.91 -11.91
CA LEU A 140 17.33 -6.23 -12.32
C LEU A 140 18.44 -7.07 -12.96
N GLU A 141 19.28 -6.47 -13.80
CA GLU A 141 20.45 -7.15 -14.39
C GLU A 141 21.41 -7.65 -13.31
N ALA A 142 21.70 -6.82 -12.31
CA ALA A 142 22.54 -7.20 -11.18
C ALA A 142 21.90 -8.35 -10.37
N LEU A 143 20.58 -8.31 -10.12
CA LEU A 143 19.87 -9.42 -9.48
C LEU A 143 19.96 -10.70 -10.31
N LEU A 144 19.76 -10.65 -11.63
CA LEU A 144 19.85 -11.82 -12.50
C LEU A 144 21.24 -12.47 -12.40
N LEU A 145 22.30 -11.66 -12.44
CA LEU A 145 23.67 -12.15 -12.24
C LEU A 145 23.83 -12.83 -10.88
N ILE A 146 23.37 -12.19 -9.80
CA ILE A 146 23.49 -12.72 -8.44
C ILE A 146 22.79 -14.08 -8.30
N TYR A 147 21.54 -14.13 -8.74
CA TYR A 147 20.71 -15.32 -8.60
C TYR A 147 21.16 -16.46 -9.51
N SER A 148 21.68 -16.16 -10.70
CA SER A 148 22.22 -17.17 -11.62
C SER A 148 23.44 -17.89 -11.05
N GLN A 149 24.34 -17.18 -10.36
CA GLN A 149 25.57 -17.75 -9.79
C GLN A 149 25.29 -18.78 -8.69
N ILE A 150 24.18 -18.64 -7.97
CA ILE A 150 23.74 -19.58 -6.92
C ILE A 150 22.65 -20.54 -7.41
N ASN A 151 22.35 -20.56 -8.71
CA ASN A 151 21.31 -21.38 -9.33
C ASN A 151 19.95 -21.28 -8.61
N ARG A 152 19.55 -20.06 -8.23
CA ARG A 152 18.28 -19.79 -7.54
C ARG A 152 17.40 -18.92 -8.43
N ALA A 153 16.11 -19.20 -8.48
CA ALA A 153 15.16 -18.33 -9.16
C ALA A 153 14.93 -17.05 -8.35
N ILE A 154 14.81 -15.90 -9.02
CA ILE A 154 14.36 -14.66 -8.39
C ILE A 154 12.91 -14.85 -7.93
N PRO A 155 12.60 -14.61 -6.65
CA PRO A 155 11.23 -14.65 -6.18
C PRO A 155 10.34 -13.66 -6.93
N LYS A 156 9.18 -14.14 -7.41
CA LYS A 156 8.22 -13.32 -8.18
C LYS A 156 7.83 -12.02 -7.46
N TRP A 157 7.68 -12.07 -6.13
CA TRP A 157 7.31 -10.89 -5.36
C TRP A 157 8.35 -9.75 -5.45
N MET A 158 9.64 -10.05 -5.70
CA MET A 158 10.67 -9.01 -5.82
C MET A 158 10.46 -8.14 -7.05
N THR A 159 9.94 -8.70 -8.15
CA THR A 159 9.70 -7.95 -9.38
C THR A 159 8.50 -7.01 -9.27
N ASP A 160 7.55 -7.31 -8.37
CA ASP A 160 6.38 -6.47 -8.13
C ASP A 160 6.79 -5.12 -7.49
N TYR A 161 7.83 -5.13 -6.64
CA TYR A 161 8.37 -3.94 -5.96
C TYR A 161 9.31 -3.09 -6.80
N LEU A 162 9.62 -3.50 -8.03
CA LEU A 162 10.39 -2.68 -8.96
C LEU A 162 9.52 -1.64 -9.69
N GLN A 163 8.19 -1.73 -9.62
CA GLN A 163 7.29 -0.88 -10.40
C GLN A 163 7.17 0.54 -9.85
N ASP A 164 7.08 0.69 -8.53
CA ASP A 164 6.98 1.98 -7.85
C ASP A 164 8.36 2.44 -7.33
N LYS A 165 8.59 3.76 -7.23
CA LYS A 165 9.91 4.33 -6.90
C LYS A 165 10.25 4.25 -5.41
N GLU A 166 9.26 4.47 -4.56
CA GLU A 166 9.44 4.48 -3.11
C GLU A 166 9.68 3.06 -2.62
N THR A 167 8.84 2.13 -3.08
CA THR A 167 8.99 0.70 -2.83
C THR A 167 10.32 0.16 -3.37
N PHE A 168 10.74 0.53 -4.59
CA PHE A 168 12.03 0.14 -5.16
C PHE A 168 13.22 0.52 -4.27
N ASN A 169 13.24 1.75 -3.77
CA ASN A 169 14.33 2.23 -2.92
C ASN A 169 14.36 1.54 -1.56
N GLU A 170 13.22 1.39 -0.90
CA GLU A 170 13.13 0.73 0.41
C GLU A 170 13.53 -0.75 0.32
N PHE A 171 12.92 -1.46 -0.62
CA PHE A 171 13.23 -2.86 -0.93
C PHE A 171 14.71 -3.03 -1.28
N GLY A 172 15.20 -2.28 -2.26
CA GLY A 172 16.53 -2.47 -2.83
C GLY A 172 17.64 -2.14 -1.85
N ARG A 173 17.48 -1.08 -1.04
CA ARG A 173 18.43 -0.73 0.02
C ARG A 173 18.44 -1.78 1.13
N SER A 174 17.27 -2.27 1.55
CA SER A 174 17.18 -3.30 2.57
C SER A 174 17.85 -4.61 2.13
N PHE A 175 17.55 -5.06 0.90
CA PHE A 175 18.17 -6.24 0.30
C PHE A 175 19.69 -6.08 0.16
N TYR A 176 20.16 -4.97 -0.41
CA TYR A 176 21.59 -4.71 -0.61
C TYR A 176 22.34 -4.70 0.73
N ASN A 177 21.83 -3.96 1.73
CA ASN A 177 22.51 -3.84 3.02
C ASN A 177 22.70 -5.20 3.69
N THR A 178 21.71 -6.10 3.63
CA THR A 178 21.86 -7.43 4.24
C THR A 178 22.63 -8.42 3.38
N LEU A 179 22.70 -8.20 2.07
CA LEU A 179 23.52 -8.98 1.15
C LEU A 179 25.01 -8.77 1.40
N ILE A 180 25.42 -7.53 1.70
CA ILE A 180 26.84 -7.17 1.90
C ILE A 180 27.28 -7.11 3.37
N ALA A 181 26.35 -7.05 4.34
CA ALA A 181 26.64 -7.08 5.77
C ALA A 181 27.08 -8.46 6.22
#